data_AF-A0A6L2ZZF1-F1
#
_entry.id   AF-A0A6L2ZZF1-F1
#
_cell.length_a   1.000
_cell.length_b   1.000
_cell.length_c   1.000
_cell.angle_alpha   90.00
_cell.angle_beta   90.00
_cell.angle_gamma   90.00
#
_symmetry.space_group_name_H-M   'P 1'
#
loop_
_entity.id
_entity.type
_entity.pdbx_description
1 polymer ?
#
loop_
_entity_poly.entity_id
_entity_poly.type
_entity_poly.pdbx_seq_one_letter_code
_entity_poly.pdbx_strand_id
1 'polypeptide(L)'
;RDIRRTLADAAPRAGLEGAIYAGLERLSDRTVGREWRRDDGAMVRIDRCLIDANWGQSSDVVYQFCRQSKHAGVIMPAHGRYVGASSIPFSDYKRKRGDRVGLNWRIPLDTARRSVRHTLFDTNFWKSFVHARLAVAMGDPGCLSLFGCQNDQHRLLAAHLTSEYRVKTEGRGRTVDEWKLRLDGADNHWLDCLVGCAVGVSMEGAVLFGTDSKPADRPRLRLSQLQGARR
;
A
#
# COMPACT_ATOMS: atom_id res chain seq x y z
N ARG A 1 9.38 24.97 2.38
CA ARG A 1 8.11 25.66 2.05
C ARG A 1 7.14 25.21 3.12
N ASP A 2 6.77 26.08 4.05
CA ASP A 2 6.13 25.63 5.29
C ASP A 2 4.64 25.31 5.09
N ILE A 3 4.18 24.24 5.74
CA ILE A 3 2.78 23.83 5.75
C ILE A 3 1.98 24.88 6.54
N ARG A 4 1.14 25.66 5.85
CA ARG A 4 0.35 26.75 6.46
C ARG A 4 -0.96 26.31 7.09
N ARG A 5 -1.41 25.08 6.82
CA ARG A 5 -2.64 24.49 7.37
C ARG A 5 -2.30 23.11 7.90
N THR A 6 -2.35 22.95 9.21
CA THR A 6 -1.96 21.74 9.91
C THR A 6 -3.19 20.95 10.35
N LEU A 7 -2.97 19.69 10.76
CA LEU A 7 -4.02 18.89 11.41
C LEU A 7 -4.48 19.52 12.73
N ALA A 8 -3.57 20.18 13.46
CA ALA A 8 -3.89 20.90 14.69
C ALA A 8 -4.85 22.07 14.42
N ASP A 9 -4.65 22.81 13.32
CA ASP A 9 -5.56 23.90 12.92
C ASP A 9 -6.96 23.38 12.56
N ALA A 10 -7.03 22.18 11.97
CA ALA A 10 -8.28 21.56 11.56
C ALA A 10 -9.10 20.95 12.73
N ALA A 11 -8.45 20.70 13.87
CA ALA A 11 -9.07 20.17 15.09
C ALA A 11 -8.62 20.96 16.33
N PRO A 12 -9.09 22.21 16.49
CA PRO A 12 -8.68 23.05 17.60
C PRO A 12 -9.03 22.39 18.94
N ARG A 13 -8.09 22.39 19.89
CA ARG A 13 -8.20 21.76 21.23
C ARG A 13 -8.09 20.23 21.27
N ALA A 14 -7.91 19.56 20.13
CA ALA A 14 -7.58 18.14 20.12
C ALA A 14 -6.08 17.93 20.43
N GLY A 15 -5.76 16.87 21.18
CA GLY A 15 -4.40 16.33 21.20
C GLY A 15 -4.02 15.75 19.83
N LEU A 16 -2.76 15.36 19.67
CA LEU A 16 -2.23 14.85 18.39
C LEU A 16 -3.09 13.74 17.78
N GLU A 17 -3.45 12.74 18.59
CA GLU A 17 -4.28 11.61 18.18
C GLU A 17 -5.67 12.03 17.69
N GLY A 18 -6.33 12.95 18.40
CA GLY A 18 -7.63 13.48 18.01
C GLY A 18 -7.57 14.30 16.72
N ALA A 19 -6.49 15.07 16.53
CA ALA A 19 -6.25 15.82 15.30
C ALA A 19 -6.02 14.89 14.10
N ILE A 20 -5.29 13.79 14.29
CA ILE A 20 -5.10 12.74 13.27
C ILE A 20 -6.44 12.09 12.93
N TYR A 21 -7.20 11.65 13.94
CA TYR A 21 -8.50 11.01 13.73
C TYR A 21 -9.45 11.93 12.94
N ALA A 22 -9.60 13.19 13.35
CA ALA A 22 -10.45 14.15 12.67
C ALA A 22 -9.96 14.45 11.24
N GLY A 23 -8.64 14.49 11.03
CA GLY A 23 -8.03 14.63 9.72
C GLY A 23 -8.35 13.47 8.79
N LEU A 24 -8.19 12.24 9.27
CA LEU A 24 -8.49 11.01 8.53
C LEU A 24 -9.97 10.92 8.18
N GLU A 25 -10.86 11.28 9.11
CA GLU A 25 -12.30 11.31 8.88
C GLU A 25 -12.67 12.30 7.76
N ARG A 26 -12.24 13.56 7.88
CA ARG A 26 -12.52 14.59 6.87
C ARG A 26 -11.91 14.25 5.51
N LEU A 27 -10.70 13.70 5.50
CA LEU A 27 -10.03 13.32 4.26
C LEU A 27 -10.76 12.17 3.58
N SER A 28 -11.10 11.11 4.33
CA SER A 28 -11.81 9.94 3.81
C SER A 28 -13.18 10.31 3.26
N ASP A 29 -13.91 11.21 3.92
CA ASP A 29 -15.18 11.71 3.41
C ASP A 29 -15.05 12.46 2.09
N ARG A 30 -13.99 13.28 1.97
CA ARG A 30 -13.73 14.04 0.74
C ARG A 30 -13.19 13.17 -0.39
N THR A 31 -12.58 12.02 -0.12
CA THR A 31 -11.94 11.19 -1.14
C THR A 31 -12.68 9.88 -1.39
N VAL A 32 -12.83 9.03 -0.38
CA VAL A 32 -13.49 7.73 -0.44
C VAL A 32 -15.01 7.88 -0.47
N GLY A 33 -15.55 8.89 0.21
CA GLY A 33 -17.00 9.14 0.29
C GLY A 33 -17.65 9.63 -1.01
N ARG A 34 -16.87 9.91 -2.07
CA ARG A 34 -17.35 10.46 -3.34
C ARG A 34 -17.02 9.56 -4.53
N GLU A 35 -17.60 9.92 -5.67
CA GLU A 35 -17.25 9.36 -6.97
C GLU A 35 -16.23 10.25 -7.71
N TRP A 36 -15.47 9.60 -8.57
CA TRP A 36 -14.43 10.19 -9.41
C TRP A 36 -14.79 9.94 -10.86
N ARG A 37 -14.64 10.98 -11.69
CA ARG A 37 -14.91 10.90 -13.12
C ARG A 37 -13.62 10.47 -13.82
N ARG A 38 -13.71 9.44 -14.66
CA ARG A 38 -12.65 8.98 -15.56
C ARG A 38 -12.66 9.79 -16.87
N ASP A 39 -11.58 9.66 -17.64
CA ASP A 39 -11.43 10.36 -18.93
C ASP A 39 -12.51 9.97 -19.95
N ASP A 40 -13.02 8.74 -19.88
CA ASP A 40 -14.14 8.24 -20.70
C ASP A 40 -15.52 8.74 -20.21
N GLY A 41 -15.56 9.53 -19.13
CA GLY A 41 -16.78 10.05 -18.53
C GLY A 41 -17.46 9.12 -17.53
N ALA A 42 -16.97 7.88 -17.36
CA ALA A 42 -17.51 6.96 -16.37
C ALA A 42 -17.22 7.44 -14.93
N MET A 43 -18.18 7.20 -14.03
CA MET A 43 -18.01 7.46 -12.61
C MET A 43 -17.49 6.20 -11.90
N VAL A 44 -16.49 6.34 -11.06
CA VAL A 44 -15.90 5.24 -10.27
C VAL A 44 -15.75 5.62 -8.80
N ARG A 45 -15.69 4.62 -7.93
CA ARG A 45 -15.39 4.76 -6.50
C ARG A 45 -14.04 4.15 -6.19
N ILE A 46 -13.49 4.50 -5.02
CA ILE A 46 -12.26 3.89 -4.51
C ILE A 46 -12.64 2.56 -3.84
N ASP A 47 -12.15 1.43 -4.36
CA ASP A 47 -12.43 0.10 -3.81
C ASP A 47 -11.53 -0.26 -2.61
N ARG A 48 -10.32 0.30 -2.57
CA ARG A 48 -9.35 0.11 -1.49
C ARG A 48 -8.59 1.38 -1.18
N CYS A 49 -8.52 1.73 0.09
CA CYS A 49 -7.68 2.82 0.58
C CYS A 49 -6.81 2.31 1.73
N LEU A 50 -5.49 2.34 1.55
CA LEU A 50 -4.55 1.95 2.60
C LEU A 50 -4.13 3.18 3.39
N ILE A 51 -4.08 3.05 4.72
CA ILE A 51 -3.58 4.09 5.63
C ILE A 51 -2.33 3.55 6.29
N ASP A 52 -1.19 4.20 6.08
CA ASP A 52 0.05 3.81 6.74
C ASP A 52 -0.11 3.93 8.26
N ALA A 53 0.28 2.86 8.95
CA ALA A 53 0.23 2.77 10.40
C ALA A 53 1.65 2.53 10.98
N ASN A 54 2.71 2.89 10.26
CA ASN A 54 4.08 2.71 10.73
C ASN A 54 4.58 3.84 11.63
N TRP A 55 3.86 4.97 11.70
CA TRP A 55 4.18 6.01 12.66
C TRP A 55 3.73 5.59 14.07
N GLY A 56 4.67 5.11 14.87
CA GLY A 56 4.43 4.44 16.15
C GLY A 56 3.48 5.19 17.10
N GLN A 57 3.61 6.51 17.19
CA GLN A 57 2.75 7.36 18.04
C GLN A 57 1.29 7.46 17.60
N SER A 58 0.99 7.12 16.33
CA SER A 58 -0.35 7.20 15.76
C SER A 58 -0.93 5.85 15.36
N SER A 59 -0.16 4.77 15.55
CA SER A 59 -0.53 3.43 15.10
C SER A 59 -1.90 3.03 15.63
N ASP A 60 -2.13 3.15 16.94
CA ASP A 60 -3.39 2.71 17.54
C ASP A 60 -4.59 3.56 17.08
N VAL A 61 -4.39 4.85 16.85
CA VAL A 61 -5.40 5.76 16.28
C VAL A 61 -5.80 5.34 14.86
N VAL A 62 -4.84 4.97 14.02
CA VAL A 62 -5.13 4.49 12.65
C VAL A 62 -5.96 3.21 12.71
N TYR A 63 -5.63 2.27 13.59
CA TYR A 63 -6.41 1.04 13.76
C TYR A 63 -7.82 1.32 14.30
N GLN A 64 -7.93 2.22 15.30
CA GLN A 64 -9.22 2.66 15.82
C GLN A 64 -10.07 3.28 14.71
N PHE A 65 -9.51 4.20 13.93
CA PHE A 65 -10.19 4.86 12.83
C PHE A 65 -10.67 3.86 11.78
N CYS A 66 -9.78 2.97 11.31
CA CYS A 66 -10.16 1.94 10.34
C CYS A 66 -11.27 1.01 10.84
N ARG A 67 -11.35 0.77 12.15
CA ARG A 67 -12.43 -0.02 12.77
C ARG A 67 -13.76 0.72 12.82
N GLN A 68 -13.74 2.00 13.20
CA GLN A 68 -14.92 2.77 13.56
C GLN A 68 -15.49 3.60 12.41
N SER A 69 -14.71 3.80 11.35
CA SER A 69 -15.11 4.58 10.20
C SER A 69 -16.30 3.96 9.47
N LYS A 70 -17.20 4.81 8.98
CA LYS A 70 -18.27 4.42 8.04
C LYS A 70 -17.73 3.83 6.72
N HIS A 71 -16.45 4.05 6.42
CA HIS A 71 -15.77 3.52 5.24
C HIS A 71 -14.98 2.23 5.51
N ALA A 72 -15.18 1.56 6.66
CA ALA A 72 -14.39 0.39 7.11
C ALA A 72 -14.31 -0.79 6.11
N GLY A 73 -15.22 -0.89 5.14
CA GLY A 73 -15.12 -1.89 4.05
C GLY A 73 -14.02 -1.60 3.04
N VAL A 74 -13.66 -0.31 2.88
CA VAL A 74 -12.71 0.20 1.89
C VAL A 74 -11.37 0.54 2.53
N ILE A 75 -11.38 1.21 3.69
CA ILE A 75 -10.15 1.64 4.37
C ILE A 75 -9.50 0.50 5.15
N MET A 76 -8.17 0.42 5.13
CA MET A 76 -7.42 -0.62 5.85
C MET A 76 -6.07 -0.09 6.34
N PRO A 77 -5.64 -0.42 7.58
CA PRO A 77 -4.30 -0.12 8.04
C PRO A 77 -3.26 -0.90 7.22
N ALA A 78 -2.13 -0.29 6.92
CA ALA A 78 -1.04 -0.91 6.20
C ALA A 78 0.31 -0.65 6.86
N HIS A 79 1.22 -1.61 6.73
CA HIS A 79 2.60 -1.49 7.16
C HIS A 79 3.52 -1.93 6.02
N GLY A 80 4.29 -0.97 5.51
CA GLY A 80 5.48 -1.28 4.71
C GLY A 80 6.54 -1.97 5.56
N ARG A 81 7.10 -3.06 5.06
CA ARG A 81 8.20 -3.79 5.68
C ARG A 81 9.42 -3.68 4.80
N TYR A 82 10.55 -3.33 5.42
CA TYR A 82 11.84 -3.44 4.77
C TYR A 82 12.18 -4.93 4.59
N VAL A 83 12.44 -5.33 3.34
CA VAL A 83 12.84 -6.69 2.98
C VAL A 83 14.14 -6.57 2.21
N GLY A 84 15.26 -6.73 2.92
CA GLY A 84 16.60 -6.71 2.32
C GLY A 84 17.00 -8.05 1.72
N ALA A 85 18.25 -8.15 1.27
CA ALA A 85 18.81 -9.40 0.76
C ALA A 85 18.89 -10.51 1.82
N SER A 86 19.03 -10.14 3.10
CA SER A 86 19.06 -11.06 4.25
C SER A 86 17.68 -11.42 4.81
N SER A 87 16.62 -10.73 4.38
CA SER A 87 15.26 -10.90 4.90
C SER A 87 14.52 -12.05 4.22
N ILE A 88 13.52 -12.62 4.91
CA ILE A 88 12.65 -13.64 4.30
C ILE A 88 11.70 -12.92 3.32
N PRO A 89 11.70 -13.28 2.04
CA PRO A 89 10.80 -12.70 1.04
C PRO A 89 9.34 -12.97 1.36
N PHE A 90 8.43 -12.08 0.93
CA PHE A 90 6.99 -12.28 1.14
C PHE A 90 6.46 -13.56 0.45
N SER A 91 7.07 -13.98 -0.65
CA SER A 91 6.78 -15.23 -1.36
C SER A 91 7.02 -16.48 -0.53
N ASP A 92 7.96 -16.42 0.42
CA ASP A 92 8.48 -17.60 1.12
C ASP A 92 7.79 -17.81 2.48
N TYR A 93 6.93 -16.88 2.90
CA TYR A 93 6.14 -17.07 4.12
C TYR A 93 5.14 -18.22 3.94
N LYS A 94 5.19 -19.17 4.88
CA LYS A 94 4.20 -20.24 4.99
C LYS A 94 2.82 -19.64 5.20
N ARG A 95 1.93 -19.81 4.22
CA ARG A 95 0.54 -19.37 4.27
C ARG A 95 -0.21 -20.16 5.34
N LYS A 96 -0.81 -19.46 6.31
CA LYS A 96 -1.74 -20.07 7.27
C LYS A 96 -3.16 -20.03 6.71
N ARG A 97 -4.04 -20.88 7.26
CA ARG A 97 -5.46 -20.88 6.89
C ARG A 97 -6.07 -19.52 7.25
N GLY A 98 -6.68 -18.86 6.27
CA GLY A 98 -7.32 -17.55 6.41
C GLY A 98 -6.43 -16.35 6.08
N ASP A 99 -5.14 -16.55 5.83
CA ASP A 99 -4.26 -15.49 5.30
C ASP A 99 -4.65 -15.16 3.86
N ARG A 100 -4.71 -13.86 3.54
CA ARG A 100 -4.69 -13.39 2.14
C ARG A 100 -3.26 -13.06 1.78
N VAL A 101 -2.84 -13.45 0.58
CA VAL A 101 -1.52 -13.10 0.04
C VAL A 101 -1.69 -12.71 -1.42
N GLY A 102 -0.84 -11.83 -1.90
CA GLY A 102 -0.72 -11.48 -3.32
C GLY A 102 0.71 -11.10 -3.65
N LEU A 103 0.89 -10.27 -4.68
CA LEU A 103 2.20 -9.86 -5.17
C LEU A 103 2.97 -9.06 -4.11
N ASN A 104 3.88 -9.72 -3.39
CA ASN A 104 4.71 -9.09 -2.34
C ASN A 104 3.90 -8.30 -1.29
N TRP A 105 2.68 -8.76 -0.98
CA TRP A 105 1.86 -8.30 0.13
C TRP A 105 1.09 -9.46 0.74
N ARG A 106 0.69 -9.31 2.01
CA ARG A 106 -0.18 -10.26 2.72
C ARG A 106 -1.05 -9.57 3.76
N ILE A 107 -2.15 -10.21 4.10
CA ILE A 107 -3.01 -9.88 5.23
C ILE A 107 -3.09 -11.14 6.10
N PRO A 108 -2.33 -11.19 7.21
CA PRO A 108 -2.42 -12.32 8.12
C PRO A 108 -3.80 -12.37 8.78
N LEU A 109 -4.29 -13.58 9.05
CA LEU A 109 -5.52 -13.76 9.85
C LEU A 109 -5.30 -13.38 11.31
N ASP A 110 -4.12 -13.73 11.83
CA ASP A 110 -3.79 -13.63 13.24
C ASP A 110 -3.78 -12.16 13.69
N THR A 111 -4.77 -11.85 14.51
CA THR A 111 -5.06 -10.50 15.03
C THR A 111 -4.75 -10.43 16.53
N ALA A 112 -3.85 -11.28 17.04
CA ALA A 112 -3.55 -11.52 18.47
C ALA A 112 -3.41 -10.27 19.38
N ARG A 113 -3.22 -9.06 18.85
CA ARG A 113 -3.25 -7.80 19.61
C ARG A 113 -4.17 -6.70 19.05
N ARG A 114 -4.70 -6.83 17.83
CA ARG A 114 -5.41 -5.74 17.14
C ARG A 114 -6.70 -6.27 16.54
N SER A 115 -7.83 -5.61 16.78
CA SER A 115 -9.15 -6.09 16.33
C SER A 115 -9.41 -5.96 14.82
N VAL A 116 -8.50 -5.34 14.06
CA VAL A 116 -8.65 -5.11 12.61
C VAL A 116 -7.48 -5.74 11.86
N ARG A 117 -7.79 -6.40 10.75
CA ARG A 117 -6.77 -6.92 9.83
C ARG A 117 -5.99 -5.77 9.20
N HIS A 118 -4.73 -5.99 8.89
CA HIS A 118 -3.87 -4.99 8.25
C HIS A 118 -3.08 -5.60 7.11
N THR A 119 -2.71 -4.76 6.15
CA THR A 119 -1.86 -5.15 5.04
C THR A 119 -0.39 -5.04 5.45
N LEU A 120 0.38 -6.06 5.14
CA LEU A 120 1.84 -6.05 5.17
C LEU A 120 2.34 -6.12 3.73
N PHE A 121 3.28 -5.28 3.35
CA PHE A 121 3.86 -5.32 2.00
C PHE A 121 5.37 -5.06 2.02
N ASP A 122 6.06 -5.56 1.00
CA ASP A 122 7.49 -5.34 0.79
C ASP A 122 7.74 -3.94 0.20
N THR A 123 8.22 -3.00 1.01
CA THR A 123 8.42 -1.61 0.57
C THR A 123 9.47 -1.52 -0.54
N ASN A 124 10.53 -2.32 -0.49
CA ASN A 124 11.62 -2.29 -1.47
C ASN A 124 11.13 -2.75 -2.84
N PHE A 125 10.42 -3.89 -2.87
CA PHE A 125 9.82 -4.38 -4.11
C PHE A 125 8.86 -3.36 -4.72
N TRP A 126 7.94 -2.80 -3.92
CA TRP A 126 6.92 -1.90 -4.44
C TRP A 126 7.47 -0.53 -4.87
N LYS A 127 8.53 -0.01 -4.22
CA LYS A 127 9.24 1.17 -4.70
C LYS A 127 9.89 0.92 -6.06
N SER A 128 10.60 -0.20 -6.22
CA SER A 128 11.16 -0.59 -7.51
C SER A 128 10.08 -0.81 -8.57
N PHE A 129 8.94 -1.41 -8.21
CA PHE A 129 7.81 -1.60 -9.10
C PHE A 129 7.30 -0.25 -9.62
N VAL A 130 6.96 0.68 -8.73
CA VAL A 130 6.43 2.02 -9.09
C VAL A 130 7.43 2.78 -9.98
N HIS A 131 8.70 2.81 -9.60
CA HIS A 131 9.73 3.48 -10.41
C HIS A 131 9.92 2.83 -11.78
N ALA A 132 9.80 1.50 -11.86
CA ALA A 132 9.81 0.83 -13.15
C ALA A 132 8.62 1.25 -14.02
N ARG A 133 7.42 1.46 -13.45
CA ARG A 133 6.25 1.92 -14.22
C ARG A 133 6.38 3.38 -14.66
N LEU A 134 6.95 4.25 -13.82
CA LEU A 134 7.25 5.65 -14.17
C LEU A 134 8.30 5.77 -15.29
N ALA A 135 9.17 4.77 -15.43
CA ALA A 135 10.20 4.74 -16.47
C ALA A 135 9.73 4.12 -17.80
N VAL A 136 8.55 3.49 -17.83
CA VAL A 136 7.97 2.97 -19.08
C VAL A 136 7.50 4.14 -19.93
N ALA A 137 7.83 4.11 -21.22
CA ALA A 137 7.48 5.17 -22.15
C ALA A 137 5.96 5.36 -22.24
N MET A 138 5.54 6.60 -22.49
CA MET A 138 4.13 6.92 -22.68
C MET A 138 3.56 6.12 -23.85
N GLY A 139 2.45 5.41 -23.61
CA GLY A 139 1.79 4.55 -24.60
C GLY A 139 2.14 3.06 -24.48
N ASP A 140 3.24 2.71 -23.80
CA ASP A 140 3.61 1.31 -23.59
C ASP A 140 2.81 0.68 -22.44
N PRO A 141 2.51 -0.64 -22.52
CA PRO A 141 1.78 -1.35 -21.48
C PRO A 141 2.45 -1.25 -20.10
N GLY A 142 1.64 -0.88 -19.09
CA GLY A 142 2.10 -0.74 -17.72
C GLY A 142 2.86 0.55 -17.44
N CYS A 143 2.72 1.57 -18.28
CA CYS A 143 3.15 2.94 -17.98
C CYS A 143 2.34 3.52 -16.81
N LEU A 144 3.03 4.19 -15.88
CA LEU A 144 2.43 5.08 -14.90
C LEU A 144 2.82 6.51 -15.28
N SER A 145 1.82 7.35 -15.55
CA SER A 145 2.02 8.72 -16.03
C SER A 145 1.39 9.76 -15.10
N LEU A 146 1.85 11.01 -15.23
CA LEU A 146 1.30 12.16 -14.54
C LEU A 146 0.59 13.06 -15.55
N PHE A 147 -0.53 13.67 -15.15
CA PHE A 147 -1.31 14.56 -16.03
C PHE A 147 -0.63 15.93 -16.20
N GLY A 148 -1.04 16.69 -17.22
CA GLY A 148 -0.55 18.06 -17.43
C GLY A 148 0.66 18.14 -18.36
N CYS A 149 1.02 19.37 -18.71
CA CYS A 149 2.02 19.66 -19.75
C CYS A 149 3.14 20.62 -19.30
N GLN A 150 3.08 21.11 -18.06
CA GLN A 150 4.07 22.03 -17.51
C GLN A 150 5.07 21.28 -16.63
N ASN A 151 6.37 21.46 -16.88
CA ASN A 151 7.44 20.76 -16.16
C ASN A 151 7.41 21.01 -14.64
N ASP A 152 7.05 22.22 -14.21
CA ASP A 152 7.04 22.59 -12.80
C ASP A 152 5.76 22.21 -12.04
N GLN A 153 4.71 21.78 -12.75
CA GLN A 153 3.40 21.49 -12.15
C GLN A 153 3.49 20.42 -11.06
N HIS A 154 4.36 19.43 -11.25
CA HIS A 154 4.57 18.31 -10.33
C HIS A 154 5.89 18.38 -9.58
N ARG A 155 6.51 19.56 -9.48
CA ARG A 155 7.85 19.70 -8.87
C ARG A 155 7.94 19.14 -7.45
N LEU A 156 6.92 19.39 -6.61
CA LEU A 156 6.89 18.85 -5.24
C LEU A 156 6.75 17.32 -5.26
N LEU A 157 5.90 16.77 -6.12
CA LEU A 157 5.77 15.33 -6.28
C LEU A 157 7.08 14.70 -6.74
N ALA A 158 7.74 15.27 -7.75
CA ALA A 158 9.03 14.81 -8.23
C ALA A 158 10.09 14.79 -7.11
N ALA A 159 10.12 15.82 -6.25
CA ALA A 159 11.04 15.89 -5.12
C ALA A 159 10.83 14.71 -4.13
N HIS A 160 9.57 14.40 -3.79
CA HIS A 160 9.28 13.28 -2.89
C HIS A 160 9.55 11.92 -3.54
N LEU A 161 9.19 11.73 -4.82
CA LEU A 161 9.39 10.47 -5.54
C LEU A 161 10.88 10.17 -5.78
N THR A 162 11.72 11.20 -5.84
CA THR A 162 13.17 11.04 -6.05
C THR A 162 14.00 11.21 -4.77
N SER A 163 13.35 11.37 -3.62
CA SER A 163 13.99 11.53 -2.30
C SER A 163 14.82 10.33 -1.86
N GLU A 164 14.54 9.15 -2.44
CA GLU A 164 15.24 7.91 -2.19
C GLU A 164 16.00 7.44 -3.44
N TYR A 165 16.97 6.55 -3.24
CA TYR A 165 17.67 5.86 -4.29
C TYR A 165 17.79 4.38 -3.96
N ARG A 166 17.81 3.55 -5.00
CA ARG A 166 18.01 2.11 -4.87
C ARG A 166 19.48 1.74 -4.91
N VAL A 167 19.86 0.78 -4.08
CA VAL A 167 21.15 0.10 -4.10
C VAL A 167 20.88 -1.38 -4.35
N LYS A 168 21.51 -1.95 -5.38
CA LYS A 168 21.45 -3.39 -5.61
C LYS A 168 22.28 -4.09 -4.55
N THR A 169 21.64 -4.92 -3.74
CA THR A 169 22.28 -5.71 -2.70
C THR A 169 22.06 -7.18 -2.99
N GLU A 170 23.13 -7.96 -2.91
CA GLU A 170 23.10 -9.41 -3.08
C GLU A 170 23.26 -10.10 -1.72
N GLY A 171 22.51 -11.17 -1.51
CA GLY A 171 22.57 -11.94 -0.29
C GLY A 171 21.67 -13.16 -0.36
N ARG A 172 22.10 -14.27 0.24
CA ARG A 172 21.36 -15.54 0.24
C ARG A 172 20.91 -16.01 -1.17
N GLY A 173 21.73 -15.75 -2.19
CA GLY A 173 21.45 -16.14 -3.58
C GLY A 173 20.37 -15.31 -4.29
N ARG A 174 19.97 -14.15 -3.75
CA ARG A 174 19.04 -13.20 -4.38
C ARG A 174 19.65 -11.81 -4.49
N THR A 175 19.31 -11.12 -5.57
CA THR A 175 19.60 -9.69 -5.77
C THR A 175 18.33 -8.89 -5.49
N VAL A 176 18.43 -7.88 -4.64
CA VAL A 176 17.30 -7.04 -4.21
C VAL A 176 17.69 -5.58 -4.36
N ASP A 177 16.74 -4.76 -4.78
CA ASP A 177 16.88 -3.30 -4.72
C ASP A 177 16.54 -2.83 -3.30
N GLU A 178 17.52 -2.37 -2.54
CA GLU A 178 17.31 -1.76 -1.23
C GLU A 178 17.23 -0.24 -1.37
N TRP A 179 16.12 0.34 -0.90
CA TRP A 179 15.88 1.77 -1.02
C TRP A 179 16.37 2.53 0.22
N LYS A 180 17.11 3.62 -0.03
CA LYS A 180 17.71 4.47 1.01
C LYS A 180 17.40 5.93 0.74
N LEU A 181 17.20 6.71 1.81
CA LEU A 181 17.06 8.17 1.71
C LEU A 181 18.34 8.78 1.17
N ARG A 182 18.20 9.75 0.25
CA ARG A 182 19.35 10.49 -0.32
C ARG A 182 19.94 11.48 0.67
N LEU A 183 19.08 12.14 1.43
CA LEU A 183 19.43 13.14 2.42
C LEU A 183 18.60 12.87 3.66
N ASP A 184 19.24 12.92 4.83
CA ASP A 184 18.55 12.78 6.09
C ASP A 184 17.49 13.90 6.23
N GLY A 185 16.28 13.52 6.59
CA GLY A 185 15.14 14.44 6.71
C GLY A 185 14.50 14.85 5.38
N ALA A 186 14.90 14.26 4.24
CA ALA A 186 14.17 14.46 2.98
C ALA A 186 12.74 13.88 3.08
N ASP A 187 11.76 14.65 2.65
CA ASP A 187 10.37 14.19 2.64
C ASP A 187 10.14 13.14 1.54
N ASN A 188 9.69 11.95 1.93
CA ASN A 188 9.39 10.83 1.03
C ASN A 188 7.93 10.38 1.11
N HIS A 189 7.11 11.01 1.95
CA HIS A 189 5.74 10.58 2.26
C HIS A 189 4.85 10.34 1.03
N TRP A 190 5.01 11.12 -0.05
CA TRP A 190 4.21 10.93 -1.28
C TRP A 190 4.67 9.73 -2.11
N LEU A 191 5.96 9.35 -2.03
CA LEU A 191 6.44 8.09 -2.60
C LEU A 191 5.77 6.91 -1.87
N ASP A 192 5.78 6.94 -0.54
CA ASP A 192 5.17 5.88 0.28
C ASP A 192 3.65 5.80 0.05
N CYS A 193 2.96 6.94 -0.10
CA CYS A 193 1.54 6.96 -0.48
C CYS A 193 1.30 6.35 -1.87
N LEU A 194 2.11 6.69 -2.87
CA LEU A 194 1.98 6.14 -4.22
C LEU A 194 2.22 4.63 -4.24
N VAL A 195 3.21 4.17 -3.49
CA VAL A 195 3.47 2.74 -3.24
C VAL A 195 2.26 2.07 -2.60
N GLY A 196 1.67 2.68 -1.56
CA GLY A 196 0.46 2.18 -0.92
C GLY A 196 -0.73 2.08 -1.89
N CYS A 197 -0.90 3.05 -2.78
CA CYS A 197 -1.91 2.99 -3.85
C CYS A 197 -1.66 1.80 -4.80
N ALA A 198 -0.43 1.57 -5.23
CA ALA A 198 -0.08 0.45 -6.11
C ALA A 198 -0.35 -0.92 -5.44
N VAL A 199 -0.04 -1.03 -4.14
CA VAL A 199 -0.39 -2.22 -3.33
C VAL A 199 -1.91 -2.40 -3.29
N GLY A 200 -2.66 -1.33 -3.01
CA GLY A 200 -4.13 -1.36 -2.96
C GLY A 200 -4.75 -1.80 -4.29
N VAL A 201 -4.23 -1.30 -5.41
CA VAL A 201 -4.65 -1.69 -6.77
C VAL A 201 -4.38 -3.18 -7.02
N SER A 202 -3.24 -3.71 -6.58
CA SER A 202 -2.96 -5.15 -6.66
C SER A 202 -3.87 -5.99 -5.76
N MET A 203 -4.27 -5.48 -4.59
CA MET A 203 -5.19 -6.17 -3.69
C MET A 203 -6.59 -6.35 -4.28
N GLU A 204 -7.02 -5.41 -5.11
CA GLU A 204 -8.30 -5.47 -5.83
C GLU A 204 -8.18 -6.21 -7.18
N GLY A 205 -7.02 -6.80 -7.48
CA GLY A 205 -6.84 -7.77 -8.56
C GLY A 205 -6.33 -7.19 -9.88
N ALA A 206 -5.90 -5.93 -9.92
CA ALA A 206 -5.17 -5.42 -11.08
C ALA A 206 -3.77 -6.04 -11.13
N VAL A 207 -3.42 -6.60 -12.28
CA VAL A 207 -2.15 -7.29 -12.48
C VAL A 207 -1.44 -6.74 -13.71
N LEU A 208 -0.13 -6.53 -13.59
CA LEU A 208 0.72 -6.24 -14.73
C LEU A 208 1.01 -7.56 -15.47
N PHE A 209 0.86 -7.57 -16.79
CA PHE A 209 1.14 -8.74 -17.62
C PHE A 209 2.52 -9.34 -17.28
N GLY A 210 2.56 -10.65 -17.02
CA GLY A 210 3.79 -11.36 -16.62
C GLY A 210 4.14 -11.30 -15.13
N THR A 211 3.38 -10.57 -14.30
CA THR A 211 3.53 -10.56 -12.83
C THR A 211 2.45 -11.36 -12.11
N ASP A 212 1.64 -12.11 -12.88
CA ASP A 212 0.59 -12.99 -12.37
C ASP A 212 1.16 -14.02 -11.40
N SER A 213 0.83 -13.84 -10.12
CA SER A 213 0.96 -14.90 -9.13
C SER A 213 -0.30 -15.77 -9.24
N LYS A 214 -0.33 -16.68 -10.22
CA LYS A 214 -1.42 -17.66 -10.32
C LYS A 214 -1.52 -18.41 -9.00
N PRO A 215 -2.64 -18.35 -8.26
CA PRO A 215 -2.80 -19.21 -7.11
C PRO A 215 -2.67 -20.65 -7.57
N ALA A 216 -1.81 -21.44 -6.94
CA ALA A 216 -1.68 -22.86 -7.25
C ALA A 216 -3.07 -23.50 -7.20
N ASP A 217 -3.42 -24.24 -8.26
CA ASP A 217 -4.71 -24.94 -8.35
C ASP A 217 -4.87 -25.81 -7.11
N ARG A 218 -5.82 -25.44 -6.24
CA ARG A 218 -6.19 -26.28 -5.12
C ARG A 218 -7.12 -27.35 -5.69
N PRO A 219 -6.75 -28.64 -5.66
CA PRO A 219 -7.67 -29.68 -6.08
C PRO A 219 -8.95 -29.56 -5.24
N ARG A 220 -10.10 -29.45 -5.90
CA ARG A 220 -11.40 -29.44 -5.24
C ARG A 220 -11.62 -30.84 -4.64
N LEU A 221 -11.22 -31.01 -3.38
CA LEU A 221 -11.46 -32.25 -2.65
C LEU A 221 -12.97 -32.41 -2.43
N ARG A 222 -13.54 -33.48 -2.98
CA ARG A 222 -14.92 -33.86 -2.67
C ARG A 222 -14.95 -34.50 -1.29
N LEU A 223 -15.99 -34.20 -0.51
CA LEU A 223 -16.21 -34.76 0.82
C LEU A 223 -16.18 -36.30 0.84
N SER A 224 -16.64 -36.94 -0.25
CA SER A 224 -16.57 -38.39 -0.45
C SER A 224 -15.13 -38.94 -0.52
N GLN A 225 -14.18 -38.18 -1.09
CA GLN A 225 -12.77 -38.59 -1.17
C GLN A 225 -12.08 -38.55 0.20
N LEU A 226 -12.49 -37.62 1.07
CA LEU A 226 -11.98 -37.53 2.44
C LEU A 226 -12.53 -38.63 3.37
N GLN A 227 -13.74 -39.13 3.09
CA GLN A 227 -14.35 -40.22 3.86
C GLN A 227 -13.79 -41.60 3.46
N GLY A 228 -13.47 -41.81 2.17
CA GLY A 228 -12.85 -43.05 1.69
C GLY A 228 -11.42 -43.29 2.19
N ALA A 229 -10.64 -42.23 2.41
CA ALA A 229 -9.26 -42.31 2.92
C ALA A 229 -9.16 -42.54 4.44
N ARG A 230 -10.29 -42.62 5.14
CA ARG A 230 -10.39 -42.82 6.60
C ARG A 230 -10.80 -44.23 7.01
N ARG A 231 -11.01 -45.13 6.05
CA ARG A 231 -11.17 -46.58 6.25
C ARG A 231 -9.88 -47.27 5.88
#